data_AF-A0A7S3MI19-F1
#
_entry.id   AF-A0A7S3MI19-F1
#
_cell.length_a   1.000
_cell.length_b   1.000
_cell.length_c   1.000
_cell.angle_alpha   90.00
_cell.angle_beta   90.00
_cell.angle_gamma   90.00
#
_symmetry.space_group_name_H-M   'P 1'
#
loop_
_entity.id
_entity.type
_entity.pdbx_description
1 polymer ?
#
loop_
_entity_poly.entity_id
_entity_poly.type
_entity_poly.pdbx_seq_one_letter_code
_entity_poly.pdbx_strand_id
1 'polypeptide(L)'
;MVTVHLRWGDKNLEMKLVSQEEFVAAIDGMVKNHSIAQPKVFVTTESNHALTSIQTYVQEHRKHWTLYHYAPSVYETRFRFEPATNTTIHHNPMNVARHTGGSIGRASIVSLMLALEAKYYILTSGSNWSRLIDELRKNVVNQLCNSCTVMTDLREAFRDHNW
;
A
#
# COMPACT_ATOMS: atom_id res chain seq x y z
N MET A 1 -13.16 4.25 -6.16
CA MET A 1 -12.38 3.37 -5.26
C MET A 1 -11.41 4.23 -4.47
N VAL A 2 -11.21 3.92 -3.18
CA VAL A 2 -10.22 4.54 -2.31
C VAL A 2 -9.11 3.53 -2.05
N THR A 3 -7.85 3.86 -2.36
CA THR A 3 -6.70 3.06 -1.95
C THR A 3 -6.25 3.48 -0.57
N VAL A 4 -6.02 2.51 0.31
CA VAL A 4 -5.48 2.72 1.66
C VAL A 4 -4.23 1.86 1.81
N HIS A 5 -3.11 2.47 2.15
CA HIS A 5 -1.87 1.74 2.44
C HIS A 5 -1.59 1.68 3.94
N LEU A 6 -1.74 0.49 4.53
CA LEU A 6 -1.44 0.23 5.94
C LEU A 6 0.01 -0.23 6.08
N ARG A 7 0.90 0.70 6.45
CA ARG A 7 2.30 0.37 6.75
C ARG A 7 2.45 -0.02 8.22
N TRP A 8 2.11 -1.26 8.52
CA TRP A 8 2.37 -1.90 9.82
C TRP A 8 3.42 -3.00 9.65
N GLY A 9 3.92 -3.55 10.77
CA GLY A 9 4.99 -4.56 10.76
C GLY A 9 6.22 -4.07 11.53
N ASP A 10 7.39 -4.21 10.93
CA ASP A 10 8.70 -3.82 11.46
C ASP A 10 8.91 -2.30 11.60
N LYS A 11 8.05 -1.49 10.97
CA LYS A 11 8.16 -0.03 10.94
C LYS A 11 7.80 0.69 12.23
N ASN A 12 7.35 -0.01 13.27
CA ASN A 12 7.18 0.63 14.58
C ASN A 12 8.51 1.17 15.15
N LEU A 13 9.65 0.68 14.66
CA LEU A 13 10.98 1.19 14.99
C LEU A 13 11.34 2.49 14.25
N GLU A 14 10.67 2.78 13.13
CA GLU A 14 11.01 3.92 12.25
C GLU A 14 9.95 5.03 12.28
N MET A 15 8.70 4.69 12.56
CA MET A 15 7.59 5.65 12.60
C MET A 15 6.50 5.24 13.58
N LYS A 16 5.74 6.24 14.06
CA LYS A 16 4.50 5.99 14.79
C LYS A 16 3.54 5.25 13.85
N LEU A 17 3.07 4.09 14.27
CA LEU A 17 2.00 3.38 13.57
C LEU A 17 0.69 4.16 13.73
N VAL A 18 0.03 4.40 12.60
CA VAL A 18 -1.32 4.98 12.54
C VAL A 18 -2.32 3.88 12.82
N SER A 19 -3.26 4.13 13.75
CA SER A 19 -4.23 3.12 14.16
C SER A 19 -5.30 2.87 13.09
N GLN A 20 -5.99 1.74 13.16
CA GLN A 20 -7.09 1.42 12.25
C GLN A 20 -8.24 2.45 12.35
N GLU A 21 -8.49 2.99 13.55
CA GLU A 21 -9.47 4.06 13.81
C GLU A 21 -9.12 5.31 13.02
N GLU A 22 -7.85 5.73 13.06
CA GLU A 22 -7.36 6.92 12.34
C GLU A 22 -7.50 6.74 10.83
N PHE A 23 -7.20 5.54 10.30
CA PHE A 23 -7.43 5.23 8.88
C PHE A 23 -8.91 5.27 8.51
N VAL A 24 -9.78 4.67 9.31
CA VAL A 24 -11.23 4.65 9.03
C VAL A 24 -11.83 6.04 9.12
N ALA A 25 -11.42 6.86 10.09
CA ALA A 25 -11.83 8.26 10.19
C ALA A 25 -11.39 9.08 8.97
N ALA A 26 -10.17 8.84 8.45
CA ALA A 26 -9.70 9.49 7.23
C ALA A 26 -10.53 9.07 6.00
N ILE A 27 -10.89 7.79 5.88
CA ILE A 27 -11.76 7.29 4.81
C ILE A 27 -13.14 7.92 4.91
N ASP A 28 -13.73 8.01 6.11
CA ASP A 28 -15.02 8.68 6.32
C ASP A 28 -14.99 10.15 5.87
N GLY A 29 -13.96 10.89 6.26
CA GLY A 29 -13.77 12.28 5.84
C GLY A 29 -13.74 12.41 4.32
N MET A 30 -13.00 11.53 3.65
CA MET A 30 -12.91 11.48 2.19
C MET A 30 -14.25 11.10 1.53
N VAL A 31 -14.93 10.09 2.05
CA VAL A 31 -16.25 9.63 1.58
C VAL A 31 -17.29 10.74 1.68
N LYS A 32 -17.30 11.46 2.81
CA LYS A 32 -18.19 12.61 3.04
C LYS A 32 -17.89 13.77 2.09
N ASN A 33 -16.62 14.16 1.97
CA ASN A 33 -16.21 15.30 1.14
C ASN A 33 -16.46 15.09 -0.35
N HIS A 34 -16.51 13.83 -0.80
CA HIS A 34 -16.73 13.47 -2.20
C HIS A 34 -18.06 12.76 -2.47
N SER A 35 -18.99 12.77 -1.50
CA SER A 35 -20.33 12.18 -1.62
C SER A 35 -20.35 10.74 -2.17
N ILE A 36 -19.44 9.90 -1.66
CA ILE A 36 -19.30 8.50 -2.14
C ILE A 36 -20.36 7.62 -1.47
N ALA A 37 -21.44 7.30 -2.19
CA ALA A 37 -22.57 6.54 -1.62
C ALA A 37 -22.22 5.11 -1.16
N GLN A 38 -21.37 4.40 -1.91
CA GLN A 38 -20.95 3.03 -1.60
C GLN A 38 -19.42 2.92 -1.67
N PRO A 39 -18.72 3.16 -0.55
CA PRO A 39 -17.26 3.15 -0.53
C PRO A 39 -16.69 1.77 -0.86
N LYS A 40 -15.92 1.73 -1.95
CA LYS A 40 -15.08 0.59 -2.33
C LYS A 40 -13.64 0.94 -1.95
N VAL A 41 -13.08 0.22 -0.99
CA VAL A 41 -11.75 0.49 -0.44
C VAL A 41 -10.82 -0.65 -0.80
N PHE A 42 -9.72 -0.35 -1.48
CA PHE A 42 -8.64 -1.29 -1.71
C PHE A 42 -7.58 -1.10 -0.62
N VAL A 43 -7.37 -2.11 0.20
CA VAL A 43 -6.35 -2.12 1.26
C VAL A 43 -5.11 -2.82 0.70
N THR A 44 -4.02 -2.06 0.62
CA THR A 44 -2.69 -2.61 0.35
C THR A 44 -1.89 -2.61 1.65
N THR A 45 -1.33 -3.77 1.99
CA THR A 45 -0.49 -3.97 3.16
C THR A 45 0.28 -5.27 2.98
N GLU A 46 1.42 -5.38 3.64
CA GLU A 46 2.12 -6.66 3.79
C GLU A 46 1.71 -7.41 5.06
N SER A 47 1.12 -6.72 6.04
CA SER A 47 0.87 -7.28 7.37
C SER A 47 -0.52 -7.88 7.47
N ASN A 48 -0.58 -9.19 7.71
CA ASN A 48 -1.84 -9.87 8.00
C ASN A 48 -2.56 -9.27 9.22
N HIS A 49 -1.81 -8.89 10.26
CA HIS A 49 -2.38 -8.26 11.46
C HIS A 49 -3.08 -6.93 11.14
N ALA A 50 -2.48 -6.08 10.31
CA ALA A 50 -3.09 -4.81 9.91
C ALA A 50 -4.35 -5.02 9.08
N LEU A 51 -4.31 -5.98 8.15
CA LEU A 51 -5.46 -6.33 7.34
C LEU A 51 -6.62 -6.83 8.19
N THR A 52 -6.38 -7.77 9.11
CA THR A 52 -7.43 -8.29 9.99
C THR A 52 -7.99 -7.19 10.88
N SER A 53 -7.12 -6.34 11.46
CA SER A 53 -7.55 -5.23 12.33
C SER A 53 -8.50 -4.27 11.61
N ILE A 54 -8.15 -3.80 10.41
CA ILE A 54 -9.04 -2.89 9.65
C ILE A 54 -10.32 -3.60 9.20
N GLN A 55 -10.24 -4.88 8.81
CA GLN A 55 -11.41 -5.65 8.38
C GLN A 55 -12.42 -5.79 9.50
N THR A 56 -11.99 -6.19 10.69
CA THR A 56 -12.84 -6.29 11.88
C THR A 56 -13.48 -4.95 12.20
N TYR A 57 -12.68 -3.88 12.27
CA TYR A 57 -13.17 -2.55 12.61
C TYR A 57 -14.24 -2.06 11.60
N VAL A 58 -14.00 -2.25 10.30
CA VAL A 58 -14.95 -1.86 9.24
C VAL A 58 -16.21 -2.72 9.27
N GLN A 59 -16.10 -4.03 9.54
CA GLN A 59 -17.28 -4.90 9.67
C GLN A 59 -18.19 -4.46 10.83
N GLU A 60 -17.61 -4.03 11.95
CA GLU A 60 -18.36 -3.55 13.11
C GLU A 60 -18.99 -2.18 12.89
N HIS A 61 -18.25 -1.23 12.30
CA HIS A 61 -18.62 0.18 12.29
C HIS A 61 -19.12 0.70 10.93
N ARG A 62 -18.83 0.02 9.83
CA ARG A 62 -19.03 0.51 8.44
C ARG A 62 -19.53 -0.60 7.50
N LYS A 63 -20.64 -1.25 7.87
CA LYS A 63 -21.27 -2.38 7.15
C LYS A 63 -21.58 -2.16 5.66
N HIS A 64 -21.69 -0.91 5.21
CA HIS A 64 -21.97 -0.56 3.82
C HIS A 64 -20.71 -0.43 2.95
N TRP A 65 -19.51 -0.59 3.53
CA TRP A 65 -18.26 -0.54 2.79
C TRP A 65 -17.92 -1.90 2.20
N THR A 66 -17.24 -1.89 1.05
CA THR A 66 -16.64 -3.09 0.49
C THR A 66 -15.12 -2.97 0.54
N LEU A 67 -14.48 -3.87 1.27
CA LEU A 67 -13.02 -3.96 1.34
C LEU A 67 -12.50 -4.98 0.34
N TYR A 68 -11.49 -4.57 -0.43
CA TYR A 68 -10.72 -5.42 -1.33
C TYR A 68 -9.27 -5.45 -0.86
N HIS A 69 -8.60 -6.57 -1.09
CA HIS A 69 -7.16 -6.70 -0.92
C HIS A 69 -6.64 -7.77 -1.88
N TYR A 70 -5.34 -7.76 -2.16
CA TYR A 70 -4.70 -8.81 -2.93
C TYR A 70 -4.01 -9.80 -1.98
N ALA A 71 -4.67 -10.91 -1.67
CA ALA A 71 -4.21 -11.88 -0.68
C ALA A 71 -2.74 -12.32 -0.84
N PRO A 72 -2.21 -12.55 -2.07
CA PRO A 72 -0.81 -12.97 -2.22
C PRO A 72 0.23 -11.92 -1.79
N SER A 73 -0.13 -10.64 -1.64
CA SER A 73 0.80 -9.61 -1.14
C SER A 73 0.82 -9.50 0.38
N VAL A 74 -0.03 -10.26 1.09
CA VAL A 74 -0.18 -10.20 2.54
C VAL A 74 0.48 -11.44 3.15
N TYR A 75 1.31 -11.24 4.15
CA TYR A 75 1.98 -12.32 4.85
C TYR A 75 2.08 -12.05 6.35
N GLU A 76 2.42 -13.07 7.12
CA GLU A 76 2.61 -12.91 8.56
C GLU A 76 3.94 -12.19 8.80
N THR A 77 3.86 -10.98 9.34
CA THR A 77 5.02 -10.14 9.67
C THR A 77 5.48 -10.33 11.11
N ARG A 78 4.76 -11.12 11.92
CA ARG A 78 5.14 -11.35 13.32
C ARG A 78 6.55 -11.93 13.40
N PHE A 79 7.33 -11.33 14.28
CA PHE A 79 8.57 -11.88 14.78
C PHE A 79 8.32 -13.31 15.24
N ARG A 80 8.83 -14.31 14.50
CA ARG A 80 8.91 -15.65 15.06
C ARG A 80 9.95 -15.59 16.17
N PHE A 81 9.49 -15.74 17.40
CA PHE A 81 10.38 -16.14 18.48
C PHE A 81 10.77 -17.58 18.20
N GLU A 82 12.05 -17.80 17.91
CA GLU A 82 12.57 -19.13 17.69
C GLU A 82 13.10 -19.64 19.04
N PRO A 83 12.38 -20.56 19.72
CA PRO A 83 12.69 -20.90 21.11
C PRO A 83 14.07 -21.55 21.27
N ALA A 84 14.56 -22.20 20.22
CA ALA A 84 15.84 -22.89 20.20
C ALA A 84 17.05 -21.93 20.20
N THR A 85 16.88 -20.73 19.66
CA THR A 85 17.96 -19.74 19.50
C THR A 85 17.81 -18.53 20.41
N ASN A 86 16.66 -18.43 21.12
CA ASN A 86 16.29 -17.29 21.95
C ASN A 86 16.43 -15.94 21.22
N THR A 87 16.32 -15.98 19.89
CA THR A 87 16.42 -14.81 19.02
C THR A 87 15.08 -14.48 18.42
N THR A 88 14.74 -13.19 18.50
CA THR A 88 13.64 -12.60 17.76
C THR A 88 14.05 -12.55 16.29
N ILE A 89 13.45 -13.41 15.44
CA ILE A 89 13.71 -13.34 14.00
C ILE A 89 13.02 -12.07 13.49
N HIS A 90 13.81 -11.03 13.29
CA HIS A 90 13.39 -9.89 12.49
C HIS A 90 13.17 -10.38 11.06
N HIS A 91 11.97 -10.18 10.53
CA HIS A 91 11.66 -10.46 9.13
C HIS A 91 12.44 -9.51 8.24
N ASN A 92 13.71 -9.84 7.97
CA ASN A 92 14.50 -9.15 6.94
C ASN A 92 13.80 -9.40 5.60
N PRO A 93 13.41 -8.36 4.84
CA PRO A 93 12.78 -8.49 3.53
C PRO A 93 13.56 -9.39 2.57
N MET A 94 14.90 -9.46 2.72
CA MET A 94 15.75 -10.33 1.91
C MET A 94 15.62 -11.81 2.25
N ASN A 95 15.42 -12.14 3.53
CA ASN A 95 15.13 -13.51 3.94
C ASN A 95 13.76 -13.94 3.43
N VAL A 96 12.77 -13.04 3.49
CA VAL A 96 11.42 -13.27 2.95
C VAL A 96 11.47 -13.47 1.44
N ALA A 97 12.18 -12.61 0.70
CA ALA A 97 12.35 -12.75 -0.74
C ALA A 97 13.04 -14.07 -1.12
N ARG A 98 14.10 -14.45 -0.40
CA ARG A 98 14.80 -15.73 -0.63
C ARG A 98 13.90 -16.92 -0.35
N HIS A 99 13.19 -16.93 0.78
CA HIS A 99 12.32 -18.04 1.16
C HIS A 99 11.15 -18.23 0.21
N THR A 100 10.61 -17.13 -0.31
CA THR A 100 9.45 -17.15 -1.21
C THR A 100 9.82 -17.22 -2.70
N GLY A 101 11.11 -17.32 -3.03
CA GLY A 101 11.58 -17.29 -4.42
C GLY A 101 11.16 -16.02 -5.17
N GLY A 102 11.05 -14.89 -4.46
CA GLY A 102 10.62 -13.60 -5.02
C GLY A 102 9.12 -13.47 -5.29
N SER A 103 8.30 -14.48 -4.98
CA SER A 103 6.85 -14.43 -5.23
C SER A 103 6.14 -13.31 -4.48
N ILE A 104 6.60 -12.95 -3.27
CA ILE A 104 6.08 -11.79 -2.52
C ILE A 104 6.37 -10.49 -3.26
N GLY A 105 7.59 -10.32 -3.79
CA GLY A 105 7.93 -9.12 -4.57
C GLY A 105 7.02 -8.96 -5.80
N ARG A 106 6.78 -10.06 -6.52
CA ARG A 106 5.81 -10.09 -7.63
C ARG A 106 4.40 -9.73 -7.16
N ALA A 107 3.95 -10.28 -6.04
CA ALA A 107 2.63 -9.99 -5.49
C ALA A 107 2.49 -8.52 -5.04
N SER A 108 3.54 -7.94 -4.46
CA SER A 108 3.59 -6.52 -4.12
C SER A 108 3.45 -5.63 -5.35
N ILE A 109 4.06 -5.99 -6.48
CA ILE A 109 3.88 -5.26 -7.75
C ILE A 109 2.43 -5.36 -8.24
N VAL A 110 1.80 -6.52 -8.19
CA VAL A 110 0.37 -6.67 -8.56
C VAL A 110 -0.51 -5.81 -7.63
N SER A 111 -0.25 -5.84 -6.32
CA SER A 111 -0.95 -5.01 -5.34
C SER A 111 -0.75 -3.51 -5.60
N LEU A 112 0.44 -3.10 -6.02
CA LEU A 112 0.73 -1.73 -6.45
C LEU A 112 -0.09 -1.34 -7.68
N MET A 113 -0.14 -2.17 -8.71
CA MET A 113 -0.94 -1.88 -9.91
C MET A 113 -2.42 -1.71 -9.56
N LEU A 114 -2.98 -2.61 -8.74
CA LEU A 114 -4.36 -2.48 -8.25
C LEU A 114 -4.58 -1.23 -7.39
N ALA A 115 -3.58 -0.84 -6.59
CA ALA A 115 -3.63 0.38 -5.79
C ALA A 115 -3.67 1.65 -6.66
N LEU A 116 -2.99 1.65 -7.81
CA LEU A 116 -2.93 2.77 -8.74
C LEU A 116 -4.24 2.99 -9.52
N GLU A 117 -5.12 1.99 -9.61
CA GLU A 117 -6.45 2.11 -10.24
C GLU A 117 -7.45 2.94 -9.41
N ALA A 118 -7.12 3.32 -8.17
CA ALA A 118 -8.02 4.10 -7.33
C ALA A 118 -8.12 5.57 -7.76
N LYS A 119 -9.25 6.21 -7.42
CA LYS A 119 -9.44 7.65 -7.63
C LYS A 119 -8.92 8.47 -6.46
N TYR A 120 -8.98 7.90 -5.26
CA TYR A 120 -8.62 8.57 -4.02
C TYR A 120 -7.64 7.72 -3.22
N TYR A 121 -6.79 8.37 -2.41
CA TYR A 121 -5.66 7.71 -1.74
C TYR A 121 -5.52 8.21 -0.30
N ILE A 122 -5.37 7.27 0.63
CA ILE A 122 -5.02 7.53 2.02
C ILE A 122 -3.73 6.76 2.32
N LEU A 123 -2.65 7.51 2.48
CA LEU A 123 -1.29 7.00 2.52
C LEU A 123 -0.55 7.57 3.72
N THR A 124 0.47 6.86 4.20
CA THR A 124 1.37 7.32 5.26
C THR A 124 2.72 7.73 4.67
N SER A 125 3.01 9.04 4.61
CA SER A 125 4.21 9.57 3.95
C SER A 125 5.54 9.09 4.55
N GLY A 126 5.55 8.62 5.80
CA GLY A 126 6.70 7.95 6.42
C GLY A 126 7.09 6.63 5.75
N SER A 127 6.23 6.03 4.93
CA SER A 127 6.54 4.82 4.18
C SER A 127 7.06 5.13 2.77
N ASN A 128 8.21 4.53 2.40
CA ASN A 128 8.71 4.57 1.02
C ASN A 128 7.68 4.06 0.02
N TRP A 129 6.91 3.03 0.38
CA TRP A 129 5.89 2.46 -0.49
C TRP A 129 4.70 3.41 -0.69
N SER A 130 4.26 4.10 0.37
CA SER A 130 3.28 5.19 0.24
C SER A 130 3.77 6.30 -0.67
N ARG A 131 5.03 6.73 -0.53
CA ARG A 131 5.62 7.76 -1.39
C ARG A 131 5.69 7.32 -2.85
N LEU A 132 6.08 6.06 -3.10
CA LEU A 132 6.06 5.49 -4.44
C LEU A 132 4.65 5.51 -5.05
N ILE A 133 3.63 5.09 -4.31
CA ILE A 133 2.23 5.16 -4.76
C ILE A 133 1.85 6.63 -5.06
N ASP A 134 2.22 7.57 -4.18
CA ASP A 134 1.89 8.99 -4.35
C ASP A 134 2.54 9.63 -5.59
N GLU A 135 3.77 9.24 -5.91
CA GLU A 135 4.44 9.71 -7.12
C GLU A 135 3.88 9.04 -8.38
N LEU A 136 3.65 7.72 -8.35
CA LEU A 136 3.14 7.00 -9.51
C LEU A 136 1.70 7.39 -9.86
N ARG A 137 0.82 7.64 -8.87
CA ARG A 137 -0.57 8.06 -9.16
C ARG A 137 -0.66 9.39 -9.94
N LYS A 138 0.34 10.26 -9.82
CA LYS A 138 0.42 11.54 -10.56
C LYS A 138 0.79 11.31 -12.03
N ASN A 139 1.44 10.18 -12.32
CA ASN A 139 1.91 9.80 -13.64
C ASN A 139 0.94 8.87 -14.39
N VAL A 140 -0.20 8.50 -13.77
CA VAL A 140 -1.24 7.74 -14.46
C VAL A 140 -1.85 8.64 -15.54
N VAL A 141 -1.47 8.36 -16.78
CA VAL A 141 -1.95 9.04 -17.97
C VAL A 141 -3.46 8.84 -18.06
N ASN A 142 -4.23 9.90 -17.83
CA ASN A 142 -5.66 9.85 -18.09
C ASN A 142 -5.85 9.66 -19.60
N GLN A 143 -6.28 8.48 -20.04
CA GLN A 143 -6.46 8.16 -21.46
C GLN A 143 -7.50 9.06 -22.16
N LEU A 144 -8.40 9.69 -21.41
CA LEU A 144 -9.37 10.66 -21.95
C LEU A 144 -8.77 12.07 -22.08
N CYS A 145 -7.59 12.26 -21.54
CA CYS A 145 -6.88 13.51 -21.53
C CYS A 145 -5.92 13.48 -22.73
N ASN A 146 -6.35 14.10 -23.82
CA ASN A 146 -5.65 14.11 -25.10
C ASN A 146 -4.26 14.78 -24.94
N SER A 147 -3.19 13.98 -24.75
CA SER A 147 -1.79 14.43 -24.62
C SER A 147 -1.43 15.29 -23.40
N CYS A 148 -2.09 15.14 -22.25
CA CYS A 148 -1.74 15.95 -21.06
C CYS A 148 -0.57 15.41 -20.24
N THR A 149 0.01 14.27 -20.63
CA THR A 149 1.20 13.74 -19.99
C THR A 149 2.26 13.51 -21.05
N VAL A 150 3.21 14.43 -21.13
CA VAL A 150 4.38 14.33 -22.00
C VAL A 150 5.58 14.11 -21.08
N MET A 151 6.15 12.91 -21.12
CA MET A 151 7.42 12.62 -20.47
C MET A 151 8.52 12.84 -21.50
N THR A 152 9.49 13.70 -21.18
CA THR A 152 10.72 13.82 -21.97
C THR A 152 11.81 13.07 -21.21
N ASP A 153 12.28 11.95 -21.77
CA ASP A 153 13.45 11.25 -21.22
C ASP A 153 14.68 12.13 -21.47
N LEU A 154 15.45 12.45 -20.42
CA LEU A 154 16.63 13.30 -20.54
C LEU A 154 17.75 12.63 -21.35
N ARG A 155 17.81 11.30 -21.41
CA ARG A 155 18.74 10.57 -22.29
C ARG A 155 18.35 10.71 -23.76
N GLU A 156 17.06 10.87 -24.05
CA GLU A 156 16.56 11.14 -25.40
C GLU A 156 16.68 12.63 -25.76
N ALA A 157 16.52 13.53 -24.78
CA ALA A 157 16.70 14.97 -24.96
C ALA A 157 18.17 15.38 -25.14
N PHE A 158 19.09 14.62 -24.54
CA PHE A 158 20.54 14.88 -24.57
C PHE A 158 21.31 13.69 -25.13
N ARG A 159 20.97 13.25 -26.35
CA ARG A 159 21.65 12.14 -27.06
C ARG A 159 23.18 12.29 -27.18
N ASP A 160 23.73 13.48 -26.92
CA ASP A 160 25.15 13.79 -27.03
C ASP A 160 25.90 13.82 -25.68
N HIS A 161 25.27 13.39 -24.57
CA HIS A 161 25.94 13.30 -23.28
C HIS A 161 26.05 11.85 -22.83
N ASN A 162 27.29 11.35 -22.81
CA ASN A 162 27.64 10.04 -22.28
C ASN A 162 27.44 10.03 -20.75
N TRP A 163 26.26 9.59 -20.30
CA TRP A 163 25.96 9.23 -18.91
C TRP A 163 25.73 7.72 -18.81
#